data_AF-A0A0C2WJL8-F1
#
_entry.id   AF-A0A0C2WJL8-F1
#
_cell.length_a   1.000
_cell.length_b   1.000
_cell.length_c   1.000
_cell.angle_alpha   90.00
_cell.angle_beta   90.00
_cell.angle_gamma   90.00
#
_symmetry.space_group_name_H-M   'P 1'
#
loop_
_entity.id
_entity.type
_entity.pdbx_description
1 polymer ?
#
loop_
_entity_poly.entity_id
_entity_poly.type
_entity_poly.pdbx_seq_one_letter_code
_entity_poly.pdbx_strand_id
1 'polypeptide(L)'
;MESLHQPRQLTADEQTRQAQLERLKVFLATAPSRWSSQSHQQQHQLQHHQASSYLASTSNGLPAVPTSHPALNRFLLPSGEYVSCVLWSGLYHITGTDIVRALVFRFEAFGRPVVNMKKFEEGVFSDLRNLKPGTDACLEEPKSPFLDLLFKYQCIRTQKKQKVFYWFSVPHDRLFLDALERDLKREKMGQESTTVPRGEPGLSFTYDPKRT
;
A
#
# COMPACT_ATOMS: atom_id res chain seq x y z
N MET A 1 8.70 -27.72 -34.76
CA MET A 1 9.85 -26.91 -34.31
C MET A 1 9.32 -25.97 -33.25
N GLU A 2 9.35 -26.37 -31.98
CA GLU A 2 9.00 -25.50 -30.86
C GLU A 2 10.13 -24.48 -30.69
N SER A 3 9.87 -23.24 -31.11
CA SER A 3 10.73 -22.12 -30.82
C SER A 3 10.69 -21.89 -29.31
N LEU A 4 11.73 -22.35 -28.61
CA LEU A 4 12.06 -21.95 -27.24
C LEU A 4 12.02 -20.43 -27.18
N HIS A 5 10.91 -19.87 -26.66
CA HIS A 5 10.79 -18.44 -26.43
C HIS A 5 11.78 -18.10 -25.32
N GLN A 6 12.95 -17.61 -25.71
CA GLN A 6 13.88 -17.02 -24.78
C GLN A 6 13.14 -15.83 -24.13
N PRO A 7 13.04 -15.78 -22.79
CA PRO A 7 12.34 -14.70 -22.12
C PRO A 7 12.97 -13.37 -22.54
N ARG A 8 12.13 -12.46 -23.04
CA ARG A 8 12.56 -11.12 -23.47
C ARG A 8 13.34 -10.47 -22.34
N GLN A 9 14.50 -9.91 -22.65
CA GLN A 9 15.26 -9.11 -21.70
C GLN A 9 14.44 -7.88 -21.29
N LEU A 10 14.35 -7.63 -19.98
CA LEU A 10 13.68 -6.46 -19.43
C LEU A 10 14.46 -5.19 -19.78
N THR A 11 13.76 -4.13 -20.14
CA THR A 11 14.37 -2.80 -20.31
C THR A 11 14.88 -2.28 -18.95
N ALA A 12 15.77 -1.30 -18.95
CA ALA A 12 16.29 -0.70 -17.71
C ALA A 12 15.16 -0.15 -16.81
N ASP A 13 14.13 0.44 -17.41
CA ASP A 13 12.95 0.95 -16.70
C ASP A 13 12.13 -0.18 -16.07
N GLU A 14 11.97 -1.31 -16.77
CA GLU A 14 11.27 -2.49 -16.25
C GLU A 14 12.04 -3.15 -15.11
N GLN A 15 13.37 -3.24 -15.21
CA GLN A 15 14.23 -3.72 -14.12
C GLN A 15 14.12 -2.84 -12.88
N THR A 16 14.10 -1.51 -13.07
CA THR A 16 13.94 -0.56 -11.97
C THR A 16 12.57 -0.72 -11.29
N ARG A 17 11.49 -0.80 -12.07
CA ARG A 17 10.14 -1.05 -11.55
C ARG A 17 10.05 -2.38 -10.82
N GLN A 18 10.66 -3.45 -11.35
CA GLN A 18 10.69 -4.75 -10.71
C GLN A 18 11.46 -4.72 -9.39
N ALA A 19 12.62 -4.08 -9.34
CA ALA A 19 13.39 -3.94 -8.10
C ALA A 19 12.60 -3.17 -7.02
N GLN A 20 11.89 -2.11 -7.40
CA GLN A 20 11.02 -1.37 -6.47
C GLN A 20 9.80 -2.19 -6.02
N LEU A 21 9.21 -2.98 -6.92
CA LEU A 21 8.13 -3.92 -6.58
C LEU A 21 8.58 -4.95 -5.55
N GLU A 22 9.76 -5.55 -5.73
CA GLU A 22 10.32 -6.49 -4.76
C GLU A 22 10.59 -5.83 -3.41
N ARG A 23 11.13 -4.60 -3.40
CA ARG A 23 11.31 -3.84 -2.16
C ARG A 23 9.98 -3.53 -1.47
N LEU A 24 8.92 -3.22 -2.21
CA LEU A 24 7.59 -3.03 -1.63
C LEU A 24 7.05 -4.33 -1.03
N LYS A 25 7.19 -5.46 -1.73
CA LYS A 25 6.74 -6.77 -1.21
C LYS A 25 7.47 -7.13 0.09
N VAL A 26 8.79 -6.96 0.12
CA VAL A 26 9.59 -7.15 1.33
C VAL A 26 9.09 -6.24 2.44
N PHE A 27 8.87 -4.95 2.15
CA PHE A 27 8.31 -4.02 3.13
C PHE A 27 6.94 -4.46 3.66
N LEU A 28 6.01 -4.84 2.79
CA LEU A 28 4.69 -5.34 3.19
C LEU A 28 4.79 -6.59 4.08
N ALA A 29 5.77 -7.46 3.83
CA ALA A 29 6.02 -8.65 4.63
C ALA A 29 6.71 -8.37 5.97
N THR A 30 7.62 -7.39 6.03
CA THR A 30 8.55 -7.24 7.17
C THR A 30 8.43 -5.93 7.94
N ALA A 31 7.60 -4.97 7.52
CA ALA A 31 7.53 -3.64 8.15
C ALA A 31 7.30 -3.68 9.68
N PRO A 32 6.45 -4.59 10.24
CA PRO A 32 6.30 -4.74 11.68
C PRO A 32 7.58 -5.17 12.41
N SER A 33 8.43 -5.98 11.77
CA SER A 33 9.64 -6.56 12.40
C SER A 33 10.67 -5.50 12.81
N ARG A 34 10.62 -4.29 12.22
CA ARG A 34 11.46 -3.16 12.63
C ARG A 34 11.38 -2.90 14.14
N TRP A 35 10.18 -2.99 14.71
CA TRP A 35 9.97 -2.73 16.13
C TRP A 35 10.24 -3.95 17.00
N SER A 36 10.05 -5.17 16.48
CA SER A 36 10.46 -6.39 17.16
C SER A 36 11.97 -6.43 17.43
N SER A 37 12.79 -5.77 16.60
CA SER A 37 14.23 -5.62 16.83
C SER A 37 14.57 -4.52 17.85
N GLN A 38 13.73 -3.49 17.99
CA GLN A 38 13.93 -2.40 18.97
C GLN A 38 13.35 -2.72 20.36
N SER A 39 12.41 -3.66 20.46
CA SER A 39 11.76 -4.04 21.72
C SER A 39 12.69 -4.76 22.71
N HIS A 40 13.87 -5.23 22.30
CA HIS A 40 14.91 -5.73 23.22
C HIS A 40 15.73 -4.61 23.90
N GLN A 41 15.63 -3.36 23.44
CA GLN A 41 16.34 -2.21 24.06
C GLN A 41 15.41 -1.23 24.78
N GLN A 42 14.10 -1.27 24.54
CA GLN A 42 13.20 -0.16 24.88
C GLN A 42 12.17 -0.46 25.97
N GLN A 43 12.32 -1.56 26.73
CA GLN A 43 11.44 -1.84 27.87
C GLN A 43 11.71 -0.95 29.10
N HIS A 44 12.71 -0.05 29.06
CA HIS A 44 13.10 0.80 30.19
C HIS A 44 12.88 2.32 30.03
N GLN A 45 12.30 2.85 28.93
CA GLN A 45 12.32 4.31 28.68
C GLN A 45 11.02 4.99 28.21
N LEU A 46 9.84 4.36 28.30
CA LEU A 46 8.61 4.95 27.77
C LEU A 46 7.74 5.73 28.78
N GLN A 47 8.29 6.25 29.87
CA GLN A 47 7.51 7.11 30.78
C GLN A 47 7.83 8.62 30.74
N HIS A 48 8.81 9.14 29.95
CA HIS A 48 9.18 10.56 30.14
C HIS A 48 9.56 11.49 28.99
N HIS A 49 9.37 11.17 27.70
CA HIS A 49 9.72 12.12 26.63
C HIS A 49 8.52 12.59 25.80
N GLN A 50 7.67 13.41 26.42
CA GLN A 50 6.96 14.47 25.68
C GLN A 50 7.90 15.68 25.57
N ALA A 51 7.90 16.32 24.39
CA ALA A 51 8.57 17.57 24.03
C ALA A 51 10.08 17.51 23.74
N SER A 52 10.44 17.32 22.46
CA SER A 52 11.40 18.17 21.73
C SER A 52 11.78 17.57 20.39
N SER A 53 11.10 18.00 19.32
CA SER A 53 11.68 18.03 17.97
C SER A 53 10.82 18.90 17.05
N TYR A 54 10.56 20.14 17.50
CA TYR A 54 10.16 21.22 16.61
C TYR A 54 11.43 22.05 16.42
N LEU A 55 11.97 22.02 15.20
CA LEU A 55 12.84 23.04 14.56
C LEU A 55 13.67 22.33 13.48
N ALA A 56 13.07 22.14 12.31
CA ALA A 56 13.81 22.03 11.07
C ALA A 56 13.11 22.97 10.06
N SER A 57 13.62 24.19 9.98
CA SER A 57 13.22 25.19 9.00
C SER A 57 13.86 24.87 7.65
N THR A 58 13.06 24.61 6.63
CA THR A 58 13.48 24.66 5.22
C THR A 58 12.62 25.64 4.46
N SER A 59 13.28 26.43 3.61
CA SER A 59 12.87 27.71 3.04
C SER A 59 11.97 27.61 1.82
N ASN A 60 10.82 26.94 1.90
CA ASN A 60 9.74 27.09 0.92
C ASN A 60 8.42 26.79 1.61
N GLY A 61 7.50 27.77 1.63
CA GLY A 61 6.31 27.87 2.50
C GLY A 61 5.19 26.83 2.31
N LEU A 62 5.54 25.55 2.19
CA LEU A 62 4.64 24.42 2.42
C LEU A 62 5.06 23.77 3.74
N PRO A 63 4.13 23.45 4.66
CA PRO A 63 4.49 22.78 5.90
C PRO A 63 5.12 21.42 5.56
N ALA A 64 6.43 21.30 5.79
CA ALA A 64 7.14 20.04 5.64
C ALA A 64 6.57 19.05 6.66
N VAL A 65 5.83 18.05 6.18
CA VAL A 65 5.32 16.99 7.03
C VAL A 65 6.54 16.29 7.64
N PRO A 66 6.66 16.17 8.98
CA PRO A 66 7.77 15.47 9.60
C PRO A 66 7.91 14.09 8.98
N THR A 67 9.10 13.78 8.47
CA THR A 67 9.34 12.54 7.70
C THR A 67 9.44 11.32 8.60
N SER A 68 9.76 11.52 9.89
CA SER A 68 10.02 10.47 10.87
C SER A 68 9.12 10.60 12.08
N HIS A 69 8.51 9.49 12.49
CA HIS A 69 7.81 9.33 13.76
C HIS A 69 8.12 7.95 14.32
N PRO A 70 8.36 7.80 15.63
CA PRO A 70 8.75 6.51 16.23
C PRO A 70 7.73 5.40 15.99
N ALA A 71 6.45 5.77 15.81
CA ALA A 71 5.37 4.82 15.53
C ALA A 71 5.09 4.57 14.03
N LEU A 72 5.83 5.19 13.10
CA LEU A 72 5.65 4.97 11.67
C LEU A 72 6.90 4.37 11.01
N ASN A 73 6.69 3.33 10.20
CA ASN A 73 7.65 2.75 9.28
C ASN A 73 7.07 2.93 7.88
N ARG A 74 7.78 3.62 7.00
CA ARG A 74 7.19 4.16 5.76
C ARG A 74 8.04 3.76 4.57
N PHE A 75 7.38 3.37 3.49
CA PHE A 75 7.97 3.08 2.20
C PHE A 75 7.60 4.20 1.23
N LEU A 76 8.60 4.85 0.62
CA LEU A 76 8.39 5.88 -0.39
C LEU A 76 8.15 5.24 -1.76
N LEU A 77 7.00 5.49 -2.35
CA LEU A 77 6.66 5.09 -3.71
C LEU A 77 7.29 6.05 -4.73
N PRO A 78 7.49 5.63 -5.99
CA PRO A 78 7.98 6.50 -7.06
C PRO A 78 7.08 7.70 -7.35
N SER A 79 5.79 7.62 -7.01
CA SER A 79 4.83 8.72 -7.10
C SER A 79 5.12 9.86 -6.12
N GLY A 80 6.02 9.66 -5.14
CA GLY A 80 6.26 10.60 -4.05
C GLY A 80 5.34 10.40 -2.83
N GLU A 81 4.41 9.45 -2.90
CA GLU A 81 3.53 9.08 -1.79
C GLU A 81 4.15 7.97 -0.91
N TYR A 82 3.63 7.80 0.29
CA TYR A 82 4.10 6.77 1.22
C TYR A 82 3.06 5.66 1.41
N VAL A 83 3.56 4.44 1.62
CA VAL A 83 2.83 3.34 2.26
C VAL A 83 3.37 3.20 3.68
N SER A 84 2.51 3.31 4.69
CA SER A 84 2.93 3.41 6.09
C SER A 84 2.40 2.24 6.92
N CYS A 85 3.30 1.55 7.62
CA CYS A 85 2.99 0.67 8.74
C CYS A 85 2.97 1.52 10.01
N VAL A 86 1.84 1.52 10.73
CA VAL A 86 1.64 2.36 11.91
C VAL A 86 1.46 1.48 13.15
N LEU A 87 2.35 1.63 14.13
CA LEU A 87 2.22 1.00 15.44
C LEU A 87 1.27 1.84 16.31
N TRP A 88 0.15 1.25 16.73
CA TRP A 88 -0.83 1.92 17.59
C TRP A 88 -1.43 0.91 18.56
N SER A 89 -1.50 1.25 19.85
CA SER A 89 -2.02 0.36 20.90
C SER A 89 -1.44 -1.07 20.87
N GLY A 90 -0.15 -1.20 20.56
CA GLY A 90 0.55 -2.49 20.51
C GLY A 90 0.29 -3.33 19.25
N LEU A 91 -0.51 -2.84 18.30
CA LEU A 91 -0.81 -3.51 17.04
C LEU A 91 -0.32 -2.70 15.83
N TYR A 92 -0.07 -3.40 14.73
CA TYR A 92 0.38 -2.79 13.48
C TYR A 92 -0.79 -2.59 12.54
N HIS A 93 -0.86 -1.42 11.91
CA HIS A 93 -1.99 -0.98 11.12
C HIS A 93 -1.57 -0.49 9.73
N ILE A 94 -2.49 -0.62 8.77
CA ILE A 94 -2.43 -0.01 7.45
C ILE A 94 -3.79 0.58 7.08
N THR A 95 -3.79 1.70 6.38
CA THR A 95 -5.02 2.40 5.99
C THR A 95 -5.51 1.93 4.63
N GLY A 96 -6.81 2.08 4.36
CA GLY A 96 -7.36 1.81 3.02
C GLY A 96 -6.69 2.64 1.92
N THR A 97 -6.29 3.88 2.22
CA THR A 97 -5.55 4.75 1.29
C THR A 97 -4.18 4.15 0.94
N ASP A 98 -3.42 3.68 1.93
CA ASP A 98 -2.09 3.11 1.68
C ASP A 98 -2.17 1.74 0.98
N ILE A 99 -3.23 0.96 1.24
CA ILE A 99 -3.54 -0.26 0.47
C ILE A 99 -3.76 0.07 -1.02
N VAL A 100 -4.60 1.08 -1.32
CA VAL A 100 -4.85 1.51 -2.70
C VAL A 100 -3.56 1.95 -3.37
N ARG A 101 -2.74 2.80 -2.70
CA ARG A 101 -1.44 3.25 -3.22
C ARG A 101 -0.51 2.09 -3.56
N ALA A 102 -0.41 1.11 -2.66
CA ALA A 102 0.39 -0.08 -2.90
C ALA A 102 -0.12 -0.86 -4.13
N LEU A 103 -1.44 -1.02 -4.27
CA LEU A 103 -2.02 -1.72 -5.42
C LEU A 103 -1.82 -0.95 -6.73
N VAL A 104 -2.05 0.37 -6.76
CA VAL A 104 -1.83 1.22 -7.94
C VAL A 104 -0.39 1.06 -8.44
N PHE A 105 0.58 1.15 -7.53
CA PHE A 105 1.98 0.95 -7.86
C PHE A 105 2.27 -0.47 -8.38
N ARG A 106 1.68 -1.51 -7.77
CA ARG A 106 1.80 -2.89 -8.26
C ARG A 106 1.26 -3.05 -9.68
N PHE A 107 0.11 -2.43 -9.99
CA PHE A 107 -0.48 -2.45 -11.32
C PHE A 107 0.39 -1.72 -12.36
N GLU A 108 0.95 -0.58 -11.99
CA GLU A 108 1.90 0.15 -12.83
C GLU A 108 3.18 -0.67 -13.08
N ALA A 109 3.75 -1.29 -12.04
CA ALA A 109 4.91 -2.18 -12.16
C ALA A 109 4.61 -3.45 -12.96
N PHE A 110 3.36 -3.92 -12.93
CA PHE A 110 2.88 -5.04 -13.75
C PHE A 110 2.63 -4.64 -15.21
N GLY A 111 2.80 -3.36 -15.59
CA GLY A 111 2.58 -2.88 -16.95
C GLY A 111 1.09 -2.64 -17.28
N ARG A 112 0.23 -2.55 -16.26
CA ARG A 112 -1.21 -2.27 -16.38
C ARG A 112 -1.62 -1.04 -15.56
N PRO A 113 -1.23 0.19 -15.93
CA PRO A 113 -1.56 1.38 -15.16
C PRO A 113 -3.07 1.57 -14.98
N VAL A 114 -3.45 2.11 -13.81
CA VAL A 114 -4.83 2.44 -13.48
C VAL A 114 -5.25 3.71 -14.22
N VAL A 115 -6.27 3.60 -15.08
CA VAL A 115 -6.82 4.73 -15.85
C VAL A 115 -8.13 5.26 -15.27
N ASN A 116 -8.85 4.45 -14.49
CA ASN A 116 -10.09 4.85 -13.81
C ASN A 116 -9.94 4.71 -12.29
N MET A 117 -9.29 5.70 -11.67
CA MET A 117 -8.93 5.67 -10.24
C MET A 117 -10.15 5.52 -9.33
N LYS A 118 -11.26 6.21 -9.62
CA LYS A 118 -12.47 6.15 -8.79
C LYS A 118 -13.06 4.75 -8.75
N LYS A 119 -13.26 4.13 -9.92
CA LYS A 119 -13.84 2.78 -10.03
C LYS A 119 -12.88 1.71 -9.48
N PHE A 120 -11.56 1.94 -9.58
CA PHE A 120 -10.54 1.10 -8.96
C PHE A 120 -10.61 1.16 -7.44
N GLU A 121 -10.63 2.36 -6.85
CA GLU A 121 -10.79 2.58 -5.41
C GLU A 121 -12.08 1.90 -4.90
N GLU A 122 -13.22 2.08 -5.58
CA GLU A 122 -14.49 1.43 -5.25
C GLU A 122 -14.40 -0.11 -5.24
N GLY A 123 -13.67 -0.69 -6.22
CA GLY A 123 -13.42 -2.13 -6.29
C GLY A 123 -12.58 -2.64 -5.13
N VAL A 124 -11.47 -1.98 -4.83
CA VAL A 124 -10.59 -2.33 -3.71
C VAL A 124 -11.34 -2.20 -2.38
N PHE A 125 -12.08 -1.11 -2.17
CA PHE A 125 -12.89 -0.95 -0.96
C PHE A 125 -14.00 -1.98 -0.86
N SER A 126 -14.56 -2.43 -2.00
CA SER A 126 -15.51 -3.53 -2.03
C SER A 126 -14.90 -4.82 -1.47
N ASP A 127 -13.69 -5.16 -1.89
CA ASP A 127 -13.00 -6.38 -1.46
C ASP A 127 -12.60 -6.30 0.02
N LEU A 128 -12.17 -5.11 0.49
CA LEU A 128 -11.85 -4.83 1.88
C LEU A 128 -13.05 -4.87 2.85
N ARG A 129 -14.28 -4.94 2.35
CA ARG A 129 -15.47 -5.14 3.20
C ARG A 129 -15.45 -6.49 3.93
N ASN A 130 -14.80 -7.50 3.35
CA ASN A 130 -14.74 -8.86 3.90
C ASN A 130 -13.94 -8.94 5.21
N LEU A 131 -13.03 -7.99 5.46
CA LEU A 131 -12.24 -7.91 6.69
C LEU A 131 -13.10 -7.31 7.83
N LYS A 132 -13.34 -8.01 8.92
CA LYS A 132 -14.34 -7.59 9.92
C LYS A 132 -13.76 -6.62 10.96
N PRO A 133 -14.48 -5.53 11.31
CA PRO A 133 -14.12 -4.72 12.48
C PRO A 133 -14.05 -5.57 13.76
N GLY A 134 -13.04 -5.34 14.60
CA GLY A 134 -12.75 -6.09 15.82
C GLY A 134 -11.93 -7.37 15.60
N THR A 135 -11.83 -7.88 14.37
CA THR A 135 -11.04 -9.07 14.03
C THR A 135 -9.87 -8.72 13.11
N ASP A 136 -10.15 -7.97 12.05
CA ASP A 136 -9.20 -7.65 10.98
C ASP A 136 -8.90 -6.15 10.86
N ALA A 137 -9.68 -5.33 11.57
CA ALA A 137 -9.62 -3.88 11.50
C ALA A 137 -10.18 -3.24 12.78
N CYS A 138 -9.76 -2.02 13.09
CA CYS A 138 -10.46 -1.15 14.01
C CYS A 138 -11.36 -0.16 13.24
N LEU A 139 -12.40 0.32 13.92
CA LEU A 139 -13.29 1.34 13.41
C LEU A 139 -13.11 2.59 14.29
N GLU A 140 -12.41 3.56 13.75
CA GLU A 140 -12.01 4.77 14.45
C GLU A 140 -13.02 5.89 14.21
N GLU A 141 -13.47 6.51 15.31
CA GLU A 141 -14.40 7.63 15.25
C GLU A 141 -13.69 8.92 14.78
N PRO A 142 -14.42 9.87 14.18
CA PRO A 142 -13.87 11.16 13.77
C PRO A 142 -13.10 11.84 14.90
N LYS A 143 -11.96 12.47 14.55
CA LYS A 143 -11.09 13.20 15.49
C LYS A 143 -10.49 12.35 16.62
N SER A 144 -10.43 11.02 16.48
CA SER A 144 -9.67 10.22 17.43
C SER A 144 -8.17 10.56 17.36
N PRO A 145 -7.40 10.43 18.45
CA PRO A 145 -5.95 10.67 18.42
C PRO A 145 -5.23 9.83 17.36
N PHE A 146 -5.76 8.64 17.06
CA PHE A 146 -5.23 7.79 16.01
C PHE A 146 -5.47 8.39 14.62
N LEU A 147 -6.69 8.86 14.33
CA LEU A 147 -6.98 9.51 13.06
C LEU A 147 -6.22 10.83 12.88
N ASP A 148 -5.99 11.57 13.96
CA ASP A 148 -5.17 12.78 13.94
C ASP A 148 -3.74 12.47 13.52
N LEU A 149 -3.15 11.39 14.08
CA LEU A 149 -1.84 10.89 13.67
C LEU A 149 -1.86 10.49 12.19
N LEU A 150 -2.81 9.66 11.77
CA LEU A 150 -2.90 9.18 10.39
C LEU A 150 -3.08 10.32 9.38
N PHE A 151 -3.88 11.33 9.71
CA PHE A 151 -4.11 12.49 8.86
C PHE A 151 -2.87 13.38 8.77
N LYS A 152 -2.23 13.66 9.93
CA LYS A 152 -0.98 14.43 9.98
C LYS A 152 0.12 13.85 9.10
N TYR A 153 0.25 12.51 9.07
CA TYR A 153 1.24 11.81 8.25
C TYR A 153 0.71 11.35 6.88
N GLN A 154 -0.41 11.90 6.41
CA GLN A 154 -0.96 11.65 5.07
C GLN A 154 -1.28 10.17 4.77
N CYS A 155 -1.54 9.38 5.81
CA CYS A 155 -1.99 7.99 5.70
C CYS A 155 -3.49 7.92 5.36
N ILE A 156 -4.26 8.98 5.61
CA ILE A 156 -5.67 9.12 5.25
C ILE A 156 -5.94 10.51 4.68
N ARG A 157 -6.97 10.64 3.82
CA ARG A 157 -7.36 11.91 3.19
C ARG A 157 -8.38 12.73 4.01
N THR A 158 -9.06 12.10 4.97
CA THR A 158 -10.09 12.76 5.79
C THR A 158 -10.07 12.21 7.22
N GLN A 159 -10.52 13.00 8.19
CA GLN A 159 -10.74 12.56 9.58
C GLN A 159 -12.20 12.18 9.85
N LYS A 160 -12.94 11.72 8.83
CA LYS A 160 -14.23 11.06 9.04
C LYS A 160 -14.00 9.68 9.63
N LYS A 161 -15.05 9.03 10.11
CA LYS A 161 -15.00 7.64 10.59
C LYS A 161 -14.25 6.75 9.60
N GLN A 162 -13.14 6.15 10.04
CA GLN A 162 -12.29 5.31 9.19
C GLN A 162 -12.29 3.88 9.70
N LYS A 163 -12.25 2.94 8.76
CA LYS A 163 -11.86 1.56 9.03
C LYS A 163 -10.37 1.43 8.76
N VAL A 164 -9.60 1.11 9.78
CA VAL A 164 -8.14 0.96 9.70
C VAL A 164 -7.81 -0.51 9.94
N PHE A 165 -7.04 -1.11 9.04
CA PHE A 165 -6.86 -2.57 9.00
C PHE A 165 -5.64 -2.99 9.82
N TYR A 166 -5.72 -4.15 10.46
CA TYR A 166 -4.55 -4.79 11.04
C TYR A 166 -3.64 -5.26 9.92
N TRP A 167 -2.36 -4.93 10.04
CA TRP A 167 -1.35 -5.16 9.01
C TRP A 167 -1.37 -6.60 8.48
N PHE A 168 -1.40 -7.58 9.38
CA PHE A 168 -1.35 -9.00 9.05
C PHE A 168 -2.67 -9.57 8.50
N SER A 169 -3.78 -8.83 8.63
CA SER A 169 -5.09 -9.27 8.13
C SER A 169 -5.33 -8.89 6.67
N VAL A 170 -4.47 -8.07 6.05
CA VAL A 170 -4.68 -7.59 4.68
C VAL A 170 -4.00 -8.52 3.67
N PRO A 171 -4.76 -9.26 2.83
CA PRO A 171 -4.18 -10.17 1.86
C PRO A 171 -3.81 -9.41 0.57
N HIS A 172 -2.71 -8.66 0.60
CA HIS A 172 -2.29 -7.77 -0.51
C HIS A 172 -2.22 -8.45 -1.87
N ASP A 173 -1.72 -9.68 -1.94
CA ASP A 173 -1.63 -10.44 -3.19
C ASP A 173 -3.01 -10.85 -3.70
N ARG A 174 -3.91 -11.26 -2.80
CA ARG A 174 -5.28 -11.61 -3.16
C ARG A 174 -6.04 -10.40 -3.69
N LEU A 175 -5.90 -9.24 -3.05
CA LEU A 175 -6.51 -7.99 -3.52
C LEU A 175 -6.02 -7.61 -4.93
N PHE A 176 -4.72 -7.80 -5.21
CA PHE A 176 -4.18 -7.58 -6.55
C PHE A 176 -4.81 -8.52 -7.58
N LEU A 177 -4.87 -9.83 -7.26
CA LEU A 177 -5.45 -10.85 -8.15
C LEU A 177 -6.95 -10.62 -8.39
N ASP A 178 -7.72 -10.31 -7.34
CA ASP A 178 -9.16 -10.04 -7.45
C ASP A 178 -9.43 -8.80 -8.31
N ALA A 179 -8.62 -7.75 -8.17
CA ALA A 179 -8.70 -6.56 -9.02
C ALA A 179 -8.35 -6.87 -10.49
N LEU A 180 -7.29 -7.65 -10.72
CA LEU A 180 -6.85 -8.02 -12.07
C LEU A 180 -7.89 -8.91 -12.76
N GLU A 181 -8.38 -9.94 -12.08
CA GLU A 181 -9.40 -10.85 -12.61
C GLU A 181 -10.68 -10.09 -12.99
N ARG A 182 -11.09 -9.11 -12.17
CA ARG A 182 -12.26 -8.27 -12.45
C ARG A 182 -12.09 -7.46 -13.73
N ASP A 183 -10.92 -6.88 -13.95
CA ASP A 183 -10.63 -6.13 -15.17
C ASP A 183 -10.59 -7.03 -16.41
N LEU A 184 -9.95 -8.20 -16.32
CA LEU A 184 -9.90 -9.15 -17.42
C LEU A 184 -11.29 -9.70 -17.78
N LYS A 185 -12.14 -9.94 -16.77
CA LYS A 185 -13.55 -10.31 -16.99
C LYS A 185 -14.32 -9.21 -17.72
N ARG A 186 -14.11 -7.93 -17.36
CA ARG A 186 -14.73 -6.78 -18.03
C ARG A 186 -14.29 -6.66 -19.48
N GLU A 187 -12.98 -6.76 -19.74
CA GLU A 187 -12.42 -6.73 -21.10
C GLU A 187 -13.01 -7.82 -21.99
N LYS A 188 -13.11 -9.05 -21.47
CA LYS A 188 -13.74 -10.18 -22.18
C LYS A 188 -15.23 -9.93 -22.51
N MET A 189 -15.93 -9.16 -21.68
CA MET A 189 -17.33 -8.76 -21.89
C MET A 189 -17.47 -7.47 -22.71
N GLY A 190 -16.37 -6.90 -23.24
CA GLY A 190 -16.39 -5.62 -23.95
C GLY A 190 -16.71 -4.42 -23.07
N GLN A 191 -16.56 -4.55 -21.75
CA GLN A 191 -16.78 -3.47 -20.78
C GLN A 191 -15.46 -2.76 -20.44
N GLU A 192 -15.57 -1.49 -20.06
CA GLU A 192 -14.44 -0.68 -19.63
C GLU A 192 -13.84 -1.19 -18.29
N SER A 193 -12.58 -1.63 -18.36
CA SER A 193 -11.72 -2.00 -17.23
C SER A 193 -11.18 -0.76 -16.52
N THR A 194 -10.66 -0.94 -15.30
CA THR A 194 -10.03 0.15 -14.52
C THR A 194 -8.55 0.33 -14.83
N THR A 195 -7.92 -0.71 -15.38
CA THR A 195 -6.50 -0.76 -15.78
C THR A 195 -6.39 -1.19 -17.23
N VAL A 196 -5.37 -0.68 -17.92
CA VAL A 196 -5.12 -1.02 -19.33
C VAL A 196 -3.69 -1.52 -19.52
N PRO A 197 -3.46 -2.57 -20.31
CA PRO A 197 -2.11 -3.05 -20.56
C PRO A 197 -1.35 -2.06 -21.44
N ARG A 198 -0.20 -1.57 -20.94
CA ARG A 198 0.71 -0.64 -21.65
C ARG A 198 2.16 -1.09 -21.68
N GLY A 199 2.52 -2.10 -20.88
CA GLY A 199 3.86 -2.65 -20.83
C GLY A 199 3.84 -4.10 -20.39
N GLU A 200 5.01 -4.73 -20.36
CA GLU A 200 5.15 -6.09 -19.89
C GLU A 200 5.25 -6.16 -18.36
N PRO A 201 4.80 -7.27 -17.72
CA PRO A 201 4.13 -8.43 -18.33
C PRO A 201 2.66 -8.20 -18.72
N GLY A 202 2.08 -7.04 -18.42
CA GLY A 202 0.66 -6.74 -18.63
C GLY A 202 0.13 -6.98 -20.05
N LEU A 203 0.96 -6.78 -21.07
CA LEU A 203 0.64 -7.04 -22.49
C LEU A 203 0.66 -8.52 -22.86
N SER A 204 1.68 -9.28 -22.42
CA SER A 204 1.80 -10.72 -22.70
C SER A 204 1.02 -11.61 -21.74
N PHE A 205 0.50 -11.05 -20.64
CA PHE A 205 -0.21 -11.81 -19.62
C PHE A 205 -1.48 -12.47 -20.18
N THR A 206 -1.49 -13.80 -20.14
CA THR A 206 -2.67 -14.60 -20.49
C THR A 206 -3.24 -15.21 -19.22
N TYR A 207 -4.49 -14.87 -18.90
CA TYR A 207 -5.18 -15.42 -17.75
C TYR A 207 -5.73 -16.82 -18.03
N ASP A 208 -5.27 -17.81 -17.28
CA ASP A 208 -5.83 -19.16 -17.28
C ASP A 208 -6.69 -19.36 -16.01
N PRO A 209 -8.03 -19.33 -16.13
CA PRO A 209 -8.93 -19.48 -14.99
C PRO A 209 -8.87 -20.87 -14.33
N LYS A 210 -8.18 -21.85 -14.94
CA LYS A 210 -8.06 -23.22 -14.41
C LYS A 210 -6.79 -23.44 -13.58
N ARG A 211 -5.92 -22.44 -13.44
CA ARG A 211 -4.61 -22.53 -12.78
C ARG A 211 -4.55 -21.83 -11.41
N THR A 212 -5.70 -21.51 -10.83
CA THR A 212 -5.87 -20.91 -9.49
C THR A 212 -6.64 -21.86 -8.60
#